data_AF-A0A7K4AZ04-F1
#
_entry.id   AF-A0A7K4AZ04-F1
#
_cell.length_a   1.000
_cell.length_b   1.000
_cell.length_c   1.000
_cell.angle_alpha   90.00
_cell.angle_beta   90.00
_cell.angle_gamma   90.00
#
_symmetry.space_group_name_H-M   'P 1'
#
loop_
_entity.id
_entity.type
_entity.pdbx_description
1 polymer ?
#
loop_
_entity_poly.entity_id
_entity_poly.type
_entity_poly.pdbx_seq_one_letter_code
_entity_poly.pdbx_strand_id
1 'polypeptide(L)'
;MNKKIPVLIILLIVVTGFIFEPALAILPSQADQNIAGEHDEAITASQSQPVKIGVLANRGYDIAMQEWGPTADYLNKTLFPLQFTIVPLDFNEIPEAARTQNISFLCANPSVYTYQEYFGLAQRIATLQVPGDPEPQAVFGGVIFTRSDRTDIVHLGDLKGKSFVA
;
A
#
# COMPACT_ATOMS: atom_id res chain seq x y z
N MET A 1 -2.48 32.59 13.81
CA MET A 1 -1.40 31.72 13.30
C MET A 1 -2.03 30.47 12.73
N ASN A 2 -2.08 30.40 11.39
CA ASN A 2 -2.82 29.38 10.64
C ASN A 2 -2.13 28.02 10.72
N LYS A 3 -2.80 27.03 11.34
CA LYS A 3 -2.44 25.61 11.19
C LYS A 3 -2.86 25.17 9.79
N LYS A 4 -1.89 25.01 8.88
CA LYS A 4 -2.12 24.33 7.60
C LYS A 4 -2.20 22.83 7.89
N ILE A 5 -3.39 22.26 7.76
CA ILE A 5 -3.62 20.81 7.73
C ILE A 5 -3.14 20.35 6.34
N PRO A 6 -2.24 19.36 6.21
CA PRO A 6 -1.87 18.85 4.89
C PRO A 6 -3.05 18.05 4.35
N VAL A 7 -3.58 18.52 3.22
CA VAL A 7 -4.63 17.86 2.45
C VAL A 7 -4.01 16.65 1.76
N LEU A 8 -4.27 15.46 2.29
CA LEU A 8 -3.91 14.19 1.65
C LEU A 8 -5.03 13.84 0.65
N ILE A 9 -4.83 14.15 -0.64
CA ILE A 9 -5.73 13.74 -1.71
C ILE A 9 -5.36 12.30 -2.11
N ILE A 10 -6.11 11.32 -1.60
CA ILE A 10 -6.10 9.96 -2.14
C ILE A 10 -7.21 9.89 -3.18
N LEU A 11 -6.85 10.02 -4.46
CA LEU A 11 -7.76 9.75 -5.56
C LEU A 11 -7.83 8.23 -5.76
N LEU A 12 -8.87 7.61 -5.20
CA LEU A 12 -9.13 6.18 -5.33
C LEU A 12 -10.07 5.99 -6.53
N ILE A 13 -9.51 5.80 -7.73
CA ILE A 13 -10.29 5.42 -8.91
C ILE A 13 -10.48 3.90 -8.84
N VAL A 14 -11.67 3.46 -8.46
CA VAL A 14 -12.11 2.08 -8.66
C VAL A 14 -12.51 1.95 -10.13
N VAL A 15 -11.66 1.32 -10.96
CA VAL A 15 -12.08 0.87 -12.29
C VAL A 15 -12.81 -0.46 -12.11
N THR A 16 -14.12 -0.40 -11.95
CA THR A 16 -14.99 -1.56 -12.16
C THR A 16 -15.05 -1.87 -13.65
N GLY A 17 -14.64 -3.08 -14.05
CA GLY A 17 -14.79 -3.51 -15.43
C GLY A 17 -14.05 -4.78 -15.80
N PHE A 18 -14.40 -5.91 -15.17
CA PHE A 18 -14.21 -7.22 -15.81
C PHE A 18 -15.56 -7.95 -15.80
N ILE A 19 -16.33 -7.71 -16.86
CA ILE A 19 -17.38 -8.62 -17.31
C ILE A 19 -16.65 -9.77 -17.99
N PHE A 20 -16.71 -10.96 -17.40
CA PHE A 20 -16.37 -12.20 -18.07
C PHE A 20 -17.64 -13.06 -18.08
N GLU A 21 -18.28 -13.15 -19.24
CA GLU A 21 -19.33 -14.11 -19.52
C GLU A 21 -18.92 -14.91 -20.76
N PRO A 22 -18.92 -16.25 -20.65
CA PRO A 22 -19.38 -17.04 -21.77
C PRO A 22 -20.38 -18.12 -21.33
N ALA A 23 -21.63 -17.87 -21.70
CA ALA A 23 -22.53 -18.70 -22.52
C ALA A 23 -22.82 -20.19 -22.17
N LEU A 24 -24.15 -20.43 -22.01
CA LEU A 24 -24.99 -21.56 -22.48
C LEU A 24 -24.72 -22.97 -21.90
N ALA A 25 -25.70 -23.83 -21.57
CA ALA A 25 -27.17 -23.79 -21.54
C ALA A 25 -27.65 -25.07 -20.84
N ILE A 26 -28.55 -24.98 -19.85
CA ILE A 26 -29.52 -26.04 -19.54
C ILE A 26 -30.86 -25.36 -19.20
N LEU A 27 -31.91 -25.73 -19.92
CA LEU A 27 -33.28 -25.23 -19.87
C LEU A 27 -34.00 -25.53 -18.54
N PRO A 28 -35.10 -24.82 -18.21
CA PRO A 28 -35.66 -24.79 -16.86
C PRO A 28 -36.59 -25.98 -16.56
N SER A 29 -36.61 -26.44 -15.32
CA SER A 29 -37.68 -27.27 -14.77
C SER A 29 -38.63 -26.38 -13.95
N GLN A 30 -39.88 -26.30 -14.38
CA GLN A 30 -40.96 -25.56 -13.74
C GLN A 30 -41.55 -26.41 -12.60
N ALA A 31 -41.32 -26.04 -11.34
CA ALA A 31 -42.18 -26.36 -10.20
C ALA A 31 -41.67 -25.65 -8.93
N ASP A 32 -42.15 -24.43 -8.69
CA ASP A 32 -42.78 -24.01 -7.43
C ASP A 32 -42.93 -22.49 -7.42
N GLN A 33 -44.09 -22.07 -7.96
CA GLN A 33 -44.74 -20.85 -7.53
C GLN A 33 -45.24 -21.10 -6.11
N ASN A 34 -44.69 -20.43 -5.09
CA ASN A 34 -45.47 -19.99 -3.93
C ASN A 34 -44.66 -19.15 -2.91
N ILE A 35 -45.29 -18.02 -2.57
CA ILE A 35 -45.20 -17.24 -1.33
C ILE A 35 -44.09 -16.20 -1.26
N ALA A 36 -44.54 -14.97 -1.48
CA ALA A 36 -43.94 -13.74 -0.99
C ALA A 36 -43.56 -13.87 0.49
N GLY A 37 -42.26 -13.94 0.75
CA GLY A 37 -41.66 -13.51 2.00
C GLY A 37 -40.84 -12.27 1.68
N GLU A 38 -41.09 -11.19 2.42
CA GLU A 38 -40.17 -10.07 2.54
C GLU A 38 -38.77 -10.64 2.85
N HIS A 39 -37.88 -10.61 1.86
CA HIS A 39 -36.46 -10.69 2.11
C HIS A 39 -36.02 -9.33 2.63
N ASP A 40 -36.45 -9.00 3.86
CA ASP A 40 -35.62 -8.22 4.76
C ASP A 40 -34.39 -9.09 5.04
N GLU A 41 -33.46 -9.14 4.07
CA GLU A 41 -32.06 -9.39 4.36
C GLU A 41 -31.62 -8.21 5.23
N ALA A 42 -31.95 -8.32 6.52
CA ALA A 42 -31.15 -7.73 7.57
C ALA A 42 -29.71 -8.04 7.20
N ILE A 43 -28.99 -7.01 6.76
CA ILE A 43 -27.55 -7.03 6.53
C ILE A 43 -26.95 -7.39 7.87
N THR A 44 -26.86 -8.70 8.12
CA THR A 44 -26.13 -9.25 9.23
C THR A 44 -24.72 -8.81 8.93
N ALA A 45 -24.16 -7.94 9.76
CA ALA A 45 -22.81 -7.45 9.66
C ALA A 45 -21.88 -8.67 9.66
N SER A 46 -21.60 -9.19 8.46
CA SER A 46 -20.56 -10.17 8.23
C SER A 46 -19.32 -9.56 8.84
N GLN A 47 -18.72 -10.27 9.80
CA GLN A 47 -17.44 -9.89 10.42
C GLN A 47 -16.38 -9.93 9.31
N SER A 48 -16.38 -8.88 8.48
CA SER A 48 -15.46 -8.70 7.38
C SER A 48 -14.08 -8.65 8.01
N GLN A 49 -13.23 -9.58 7.61
CA GLN A 49 -11.85 -9.61 8.08
C GLN A 49 -11.21 -8.25 7.80
N PRO A 50 -10.48 -7.68 8.77
CA PRO A 50 -9.88 -6.37 8.58
C PRO A 50 -8.94 -6.40 7.38
N VAL A 51 -9.04 -5.36 6.56
CA VAL A 51 -8.15 -5.10 5.44
C VAL A 51 -6.75 -4.81 6.01
N LYS A 52 -5.81 -5.71 5.74
CA LYS A 52 -4.44 -5.61 6.25
C LYS A 52 -3.58 -4.80 5.28
N ILE A 53 -3.00 -3.70 5.77
CA ILE A 53 -2.09 -2.85 5.01
C ILE A 53 -0.68 -3.14 5.52
N GLY A 54 0.10 -3.87 4.71
CA GLY A 54 1.52 -4.07 4.94
C GLY A 54 2.29 -2.76 4.79
N VAL A 55 3.20 -2.47 5.70
CA VAL A 55 4.09 -1.30 5.64
C VAL A 55 5.52 -1.75 5.88
N LEU A 56 6.44 -1.34 5.00
CA LEU A 56 7.87 -1.62 5.19
C LEU A 56 8.40 -0.91 6.44
N ALA A 57 8.84 -1.70 7.41
CA ALA A 57 9.38 -1.26 8.69
C ALA A 57 10.91 -1.14 8.69
N ASN A 58 11.47 -0.43 7.70
CA ASN A 58 12.93 -0.29 7.53
C ASN A 58 13.64 0.44 8.68
N ARG A 59 12.91 1.18 9.52
CA ARG A 59 13.41 1.84 10.74
C ARG A 59 12.96 1.13 12.02
N GLY A 60 12.38 -0.05 11.92
CA GLY A 60 11.80 -0.79 13.04
C GLY A 60 10.29 -0.65 13.14
N TYR A 61 9.67 -1.62 13.83
CA TYR A 61 8.22 -1.84 13.77
C TYR A 61 7.46 -0.78 14.57
N ASP A 62 8.04 -0.33 15.68
CA ASP A 62 7.45 0.72 16.52
C ASP A 62 7.36 2.05 15.76
N ILE A 63 8.41 2.41 15.03
CA ILE A 63 8.43 3.63 14.19
C ILE A 63 7.42 3.50 13.06
N ALA A 64 7.37 2.35 12.38
CA ALA A 64 6.38 2.10 11.34
C ALA A 64 4.94 2.24 11.88
N MET A 65 4.66 1.68 13.05
CA MET A 65 3.34 1.79 13.67
C MET A 65 3.03 3.24 14.11
N GLN A 66 4.01 3.97 14.63
CA GLN A 66 3.84 5.37 15.00
C GLN A 66 3.53 6.25 13.78
N GLU A 67 4.19 6.02 12.65
CA GLU A 67 4.00 6.80 11.42
C GLU A 67 2.70 6.42 10.69
N TRP A 68 2.36 5.13 10.63
CA TRP A 68 1.28 4.61 9.78
C TRP A 68 0.00 4.23 10.53
N GLY A 69 0.06 3.96 11.83
CA GLY A 69 -1.11 3.66 12.67
C GLY A 69 -2.24 4.69 12.51
N PRO A 70 -1.95 6.01 12.53
CA PRO A 70 -2.96 7.05 12.30
C PRO A 70 -3.67 6.95 10.93
N THR A 71 -3.05 6.32 9.92
CA THR A 71 -3.69 6.06 8.63
C THR A 71 -4.80 5.01 8.77
N ALA A 72 -4.56 3.91 9.48
CA ALA A 72 -5.62 2.93 9.74
C ALA A 72 -6.76 3.53 10.57
N ASP A 73 -6.44 4.32 11.61
CA ASP A 73 -7.45 5.02 12.41
C ASP A 73 -8.34 5.94 11.55
N TYR A 74 -7.71 6.70 10.65
CA TYR A 74 -8.42 7.56 9.71
C TYR A 74 -9.34 6.75 8.77
N LEU A 75 -8.82 5.67 8.16
CA LEU A 75 -9.60 4.83 7.25
C LEU A 75 -10.78 4.16 7.97
N ASN A 76 -10.56 3.63 9.18
CA ASN A 76 -11.61 3.04 10.02
C ASN A 76 -12.72 4.03 10.34
N LYS A 77 -12.37 5.29 10.62
CA LYS A 77 -13.34 6.36 10.88
C LYS A 77 -14.09 6.77 9.62
N THR A 78 -13.42 6.82 8.48
CA THR A 78 -13.97 7.38 7.24
C THR A 78 -14.76 6.36 6.41
N LEU A 79 -14.40 5.08 6.47
CA LEU A 79 -14.92 4.03 5.58
C LEU A 79 -15.71 2.94 6.32
N PHE A 80 -16.25 3.25 7.50
CA PHE A 80 -17.11 2.32 8.25
C PHE A 80 -18.26 1.79 7.36
N PRO A 81 -18.57 0.47 7.39
CA PRO A 81 -18.15 -0.55 8.37
C PRO A 81 -16.85 -1.30 8.04
N LEU A 82 -16.08 -0.90 7.03
CA LEU A 82 -14.81 -1.55 6.73
C LEU A 82 -13.80 -1.33 7.87
N GLN A 83 -13.01 -2.37 8.15
CA GLN A 83 -11.94 -2.33 9.14
C GLN A 83 -10.58 -2.42 8.45
N PHE A 84 -9.60 -1.68 8.95
CA PHE A 84 -8.24 -1.55 8.44
C PHE A 84 -7.25 -1.71 9.59
N THR A 85 -6.14 -2.39 9.32
CA THR A 85 -5.04 -2.56 10.27
C THR A 85 -3.69 -2.43 9.57
N ILE A 86 -2.72 -1.81 10.25
CA ILE A 86 -1.34 -1.72 9.77
C ILE A 86 -0.60 -2.98 10.21
N VAL A 87 0.14 -3.59 9.28
CA VAL A 87 1.04 -4.71 9.54
C VAL A 87 2.45 -4.25 9.19
N PRO A 88 3.28 -3.86 10.16
CA PRO A 88 4.69 -3.61 9.92
C PRO A 88 5.38 -4.89 9.45
N LEU A 89 6.19 -4.80 8.39
CA LEU A 89 6.91 -5.93 7.82
C LEU A 89 8.35 -5.53 7.50
N ASP A 90 9.31 -6.41 7.75
CA ASP A 90 10.68 -6.26 7.25
C ASP A 90 10.83 -6.70 5.78
N PHE A 91 12.04 -6.56 5.22
CA PHE A 91 12.32 -6.94 3.84
C PHE A 91 12.12 -8.43 3.54
N ASN A 92 12.32 -9.31 4.53
CA ASN A 92 12.24 -10.76 4.39
C ASN A 92 10.81 -11.27 4.55
N GLU A 93 9.97 -10.57 5.31
CA GLU A 93 8.58 -10.94 5.56
C GLU A 93 7.64 -10.56 4.42
N ILE A 94 7.94 -9.48 3.69
CA ILE A 94 7.08 -8.96 2.61
C ILE A 94 6.78 -9.99 1.52
N PRO A 95 7.76 -10.73 0.96
CA PRO A 95 7.49 -11.70 -0.08
C PRO A 95 6.46 -12.75 0.33
N GLU A 96 6.59 -13.29 1.55
CA GLU A 96 5.68 -14.31 2.05
C GLU A 96 4.31 -13.72 2.39
N ALA A 97 4.26 -12.54 3.02
CA ALA A 97 3.01 -11.86 3.34
C ALA A 97 2.18 -11.55 2.08
N ALA A 98 2.83 -11.16 0.97
CA ALA A 98 2.18 -10.94 -0.31
C ALA A 98 1.74 -12.25 -0.96
N ARG A 99 2.61 -13.26 -1.01
CA ARG A 99 2.33 -14.57 -1.63
C ARG A 99 1.16 -15.30 -0.99
N THR A 100 1.05 -15.20 0.33
CA THR A 100 -0.02 -15.82 1.12
C THR A 100 -1.28 -14.95 1.21
N GLN A 101 -1.28 -13.77 0.60
CA GLN A 101 -2.36 -12.79 0.70
C GLN A 101 -2.69 -12.42 2.16
N ASN A 102 -1.69 -12.52 3.05
CA ASN A 102 -1.80 -12.09 4.44
C ASN A 102 -1.91 -10.56 4.57
N ILE A 103 -1.59 -9.82 3.51
CA ILE A 103 -1.85 -8.39 3.37
C ILE A 103 -2.64 -8.14 2.08
N SER A 104 -3.52 -7.13 2.11
CA SER A 104 -4.30 -6.70 0.94
C SER A 104 -3.63 -5.55 0.19
N PHE A 105 -2.87 -4.72 0.90
CA PHE A 105 -2.11 -3.60 0.33
C PHE A 105 -0.71 -3.59 0.90
N LEU A 106 0.24 -3.03 0.14
CA LEU A 106 1.61 -2.84 0.57
C LEU A 106 2.04 -1.39 0.33
N CYS A 107 2.48 -0.71 1.38
CA CYS A 107 3.24 0.53 1.28
C CYS A 107 4.73 0.25 1.53
N ALA A 108 5.52 0.30 0.46
CA ALA A 108 6.95 0.05 0.53
C ALA A 108 7.69 1.01 -0.41
N ASN A 109 9.01 1.06 -0.26
CA ASN A 109 9.85 1.83 -1.16
C ASN A 109 9.86 1.20 -2.59
N PRO A 110 10.23 1.97 -3.63
CA PRO A 110 10.20 1.52 -5.02
C PRO A 110 10.93 0.20 -5.30
N SER A 111 12.08 -0.06 -4.65
CA SER A 111 12.85 -1.29 -4.90
C SER A 111 12.12 -2.55 -4.42
N VAL A 112 11.38 -2.46 -3.31
CA VAL A 112 10.55 -3.57 -2.83
C VAL A 112 9.34 -3.74 -3.74
N TYR A 113 8.70 -2.65 -4.15
CA TYR A 113 7.59 -2.69 -5.11
C TYR A 113 7.98 -3.39 -6.42
N THR A 114 9.10 -2.99 -7.05
CA THR A 114 9.51 -3.57 -8.35
C THR A 114 9.78 -5.06 -8.25
N TYR A 115 10.31 -5.53 -7.12
CA TYR A 115 10.48 -6.95 -6.86
C TYR A 115 9.12 -7.67 -6.78
N GLN A 116 8.16 -7.14 -6.01
CA GLN A 116 6.82 -7.74 -5.90
C GLN A 116 6.07 -7.73 -7.23
N GLU A 117 6.18 -6.66 -8.02
CA GLU A 117 5.56 -6.56 -9.34
C GLU A 117 6.18 -7.55 -10.33
N TYR A 118 7.51 -7.70 -10.33
CA TYR A 118 8.21 -8.65 -11.20
C TYR A 118 7.70 -10.09 -11.05
N PHE A 119 7.36 -10.50 -9.82
CA PHE A 119 6.80 -11.82 -9.52
C PHE A 119 5.26 -11.89 -9.63
N GLY A 120 4.60 -10.81 -10.08
CA GLY A 120 3.14 -10.76 -10.21
C GLY A 120 2.40 -10.73 -8.86
N LEU A 121 3.08 -10.37 -7.77
CA LEU A 121 2.52 -10.33 -6.42
C LEU A 121 1.90 -8.97 -6.04
N ALA A 122 2.15 -7.92 -6.84
CA ALA A 122 1.63 -6.59 -6.58
C ALA A 122 1.32 -5.84 -7.87
N GLN A 123 0.39 -4.90 -7.78
CA GLN A 123 0.09 -3.89 -8.80
C GLN A 123 0.06 -2.51 -8.16
N ARG A 124 0.55 -1.50 -8.88
CA ARG A 124 0.59 -0.13 -8.37
C ARG A 124 -0.75 0.58 -8.55
N ILE A 125 -1.31 1.04 -7.44
CA ILE A 125 -2.56 1.84 -7.44
C ILE A 125 -2.36 3.29 -7.00
N ALA A 126 -1.29 3.56 -6.23
CA ALA A 126 -1.00 4.88 -5.67
C ALA A 126 0.51 5.04 -5.45
N THR A 127 0.95 6.30 -5.35
CA THR A 127 2.34 6.63 -5.00
C THR A 127 2.32 7.74 -3.97
N LEU A 128 2.96 7.49 -2.83
CA LEU A 128 3.15 8.52 -1.82
C LEU A 128 4.10 9.58 -2.37
N GLN A 129 3.65 10.84 -2.37
CA GLN A 129 4.49 11.99 -2.67
C GLN A 129 4.90 12.64 -1.35
N VAL A 130 6.18 12.99 -1.24
CA VAL A 130 6.68 13.74 -0.09
C VAL A 130 6.50 15.24 -0.34
N PRO A 131 6.23 16.05 0.70
CA PRO A 131 6.23 17.49 0.57
C PRO A 131 7.57 17.97 -0.01
N GLY A 132 7.50 18.85 -1.01
CA GLY A 132 8.65 19.47 -1.65
C GLY A 132 8.40 20.95 -1.92
N ASP A 133 9.46 21.67 -2.25
CA ASP A 133 9.43 23.09 -2.62
C ASP A 133 9.94 23.21 -4.07
N PRO A 134 9.15 23.70 -5.05
CA PRO A 134 7.81 24.30 -4.90
C PRO A 134 6.65 23.31 -4.89
N GLU A 135 6.87 22.06 -5.30
CA GLU A 135 5.82 21.05 -5.48
C GLU A 135 6.17 19.71 -4.80
N PRO A 136 5.17 18.88 -4.44
CA PRO A 136 5.40 17.53 -3.93
C PRO A 136 6.23 16.68 -4.89
N GLN A 137 7.09 15.83 -4.34
CA GLN A 137 8.02 15.01 -5.11
C GLN A 137 7.67 13.52 -4.99
N ALA A 138 7.67 12.84 -6.14
CA ALA A 138 7.51 11.38 -6.23
C ALA A 138 8.84 10.65 -6.50
N VAL A 139 9.95 11.39 -6.50
CA VAL A 139 11.29 10.91 -6.85
C VAL A 139 12.23 11.22 -5.70
N PHE A 140 13.14 10.29 -5.42
CA PHE A 140 14.25 10.48 -4.49
C PHE A 140 15.52 9.87 -5.09
N GLY A 141 16.68 10.22 -4.54
CA GLY A 141 17.98 9.77 -5.02
C GLY A 141 19.02 9.66 -3.91
N GLY A 142 20.19 9.12 -4.27
CA GLY A 142 21.35 9.06 -3.40
C GLY A 142 22.21 10.31 -3.53
N VAL A 143 22.90 10.65 -2.44
CA VAL A 143 23.95 11.67 -2.43
C VAL A 143 25.23 11.06 -1.88
N ILE A 144 26.37 11.46 -2.45
CA ILE A 144 27.67 11.12 -1.91
C ILE A 144 28.13 12.35 -1.11
N PHE A 145 28.37 12.15 0.19
CA PHE A 145 28.96 13.18 1.04
C PHE A 145 30.37 12.76 1.44
N THR A 146 31.26 13.72 1.53
CA THR A 146 32.63 13.54 2.01
C THR A 146 32.81 14.31 3.30
N ARG A 147 33.72 13.85 4.16
CA ARG A 147 34.06 14.59 5.38
C ARG A 147 34.73 15.91 4.97
N SER A 148 34.44 16.99 5.67
CA SER A 148 34.85 18.35 5.27
C SER A 148 36.37 18.57 5.19
N ASP A 149 37.16 17.74 5.87
CA ASP A 149 38.63 17.76 5.86
C ASP A 149 39.25 16.86 4.77
N ARG A 150 38.44 16.12 4.00
CA ARG A 150 38.90 15.25 2.91
C ARG A 150 38.99 16.04 1.61
N THR A 151 40.11 16.73 1.43
CA THR A 151 40.41 17.46 0.19
C THR A 151 40.87 16.56 -0.96
N ASP A 152 41.10 15.26 -0.69
CA ASP A 152 41.50 14.26 -1.69
C ASP A 152 40.31 13.56 -2.38
N ILE A 153 39.06 13.84 -1.97
CA ILE A 153 37.85 13.34 -2.63
C ILE A 153 36.95 14.52 -3.01
N VAL A 154 37.11 15.01 -4.24
CA VAL A 154 36.35 16.14 -4.78
C VAL A 154 35.49 15.70 -5.97
N HIS A 155 35.97 14.72 -6.73
CA HIS A 155 35.32 14.17 -7.91
C HIS A 155 34.99 12.69 -7.73
N LEU A 156 34.03 12.19 -8.50
CA LEU A 156 33.62 10.78 -8.46
C LEU A 156 34.80 9.82 -8.72
N GLY A 157 35.74 10.22 -9.58
CA GLY A 157 36.94 9.43 -9.89
C GLY A 157 37.87 9.20 -8.69
N ASP A 158 37.85 10.10 -7.70
CA ASP A 158 38.70 10.04 -6.52
C ASP A 158 38.30 8.92 -5.56
N LEU A 159 37.08 8.37 -5.73
CA LEU A 159 36.61 7.20 -4.99
C LEU A 159 37.36 5.93 -5.39
N LYS A 160 38.06 5.91 -6.52
CA LYS A 160 38.77 4.72 -6.99
C LYS A 160 39.83 4.30 -5.98
N GLY A 161 39.69 3.09 -5.46
CA GLY A 161 40.61 2.53 -4.45
C GLY A 161 40.39 3.08 -3.03
N LYS A 162 39.30 3.83 -2.78
CA LYS A 162 38.85 4.21 -1.44
C LYS A 162 37.76 3.28 -0.94
N SER A 163 37.59 3.21 0.38
CA SER A 163 36.48 2.52 1.02
C SER A 163 35.41 3.52 1.44
N PHE A 164 34.14 3.14 1.29
CA PHE A 164 32.99 3.91 1.75
C PHE A 164 31.86 2.96 2.17
N VAL A 165 30.84 3.50 2.84
CA VAL A 165 29.61 2.80 3.24
C VAL A 165 28.46 3.34 2.38
N ALA A 166 27.58 2.45 1.95
CA ALA A 166 26.39 2.74 1.15
C ALA A 166 25.18 2.01 1.73
#